data_AF-A0A377RV31-F1
#
_entry.id   AF-A0A377RV31-F1
#
_cell.length_a   1.000
_cell.length_b   1.000
_cell.length_c   1.000
_cell.angle_alpha   90.00
_cell.angle_beta   90.00
_cell.angle_gamma   90.00
#
_symmetry.space_group_name_H-M   'P 1'
#
loop_
_entity.id
_entity.type
_entity.pdbx_description
1 polymer ?
#
loop_
_entity_poly.entity_id
_entity_poly.type
_entity_poly.pdbx_seq_one_letter_code
_entity_poly.pdbx_strand_id
1 'polypeptide(L)'
;MIPTQLNEIAEFLKTNPYHLSQPLQDGRLNSSVNEEEILNTIKDYFPIQLPKAREWWDFSFEENDIFYPVNIKTTTTKTADNLNCKLGIYYALCGLVPEFNNEIAWEKYFQKLHKDLGKNTDRDYYFLIINKNDPKDIFINSLKGIQTLQPNGNNLPFQCKWDNNREIVQRDFDGSKNFILSALAKSVKLRANIYLTFKEVFGEFFE
;
A
#
# COMPACT_ATOMS: atom_id res chain seq x y z
N MET A 1 -3.02 11.86 -10.73
CA MET A 1 -2.45 11.37 -12.01
C MET A 1 -1.36 10.36 -11.70
N ILE A 2 -1.20 9.32 -12.52
CA ILE A 2 -0.08 8.37 -12.39
C ILE A 2 1.17 9.01 -12.99
N PRO A 3 2.34 8.94 -12.32
CA PRO A 3 3.58 9.52 -12.83
C PRO A 3 4.04 8.84 -14.13
N THR A 4 4.77 9.57 -14.97
CA THR A 4 5.19 9.10 -16.29
C THR A 4 6.06 7.86 -16.15
N GLN A 5 7.09 7.94 -15.30
CA GLN A 5 8.04 6.85 -15.10
C GLN A 5 7.37 5.57 -14.57
N LEU A 6 6.32 5.68 -13.74
CA LEU A 6 5.61 4.50 -13.24
C LEU A 6 4.80 3.81 -14.36
N ASN A 7 4.20 4.58 -15.27
CA ASN A 7 3.57 4.01 -16.47
C ASN A 7 4.61 3.29 -17.36
N GLU A 8 5.77 3.91 -17.57
CA GLU A 8 6.85 3.32 -18.36
C GLU A 8 7.38 2.02 -17.74
N ILE A 9 7.54 1.98 -16.41
CA ILE A 9 7.91 0.76 -15.68
C ILE A 9 6.88 -0.35 -15.90
N ALA A 10 5.58 -0.05 -15.80
CA ALA A 10 4.54 -1.05 -16.01
C ALA A 10 4.53 -1.55 -17.46
N GLU A 11 4.66 -0.68 -18.46
CA GLU A 11 4.73 -1.09 -19.87
C GLU A 11 6.01 -1.88 -20.19
N PHE A 12 7.13 -1.51 -19.59
CA PHE A 12 8.38 -2.27 -19.71
C PHE A 12 8.21 -3.70 -19.19
N LEU A 13 7.63 -3.87 -18.00
CA LEU A 13 7.38 -5.20 -17.44
C LEU A 13 6.38 -6.03 -18.26
N LYS A 14 5.40 -5.40 -18.92
CA LYS A 14 4.47 -6.12 -19.83
C LYS A 14 5.15 -6.66 -21.08
N THR A 15 6.19 -5.97 -21.56
CA THR A 15 6.85 -6.23 -22.84
C THR A 15 8.15 -7.01 -22.71
N ASN A 16 8.77 -7.01 -21.53
CA ASN A 16 10.04 -7.70 -21.25
C ASN A 16 9.83 -8.94 -20.37
N PRO A 17 10.59 -10.02 -20.60
CA PRO A 17 10.46 -11.23 -19.81
C PRO A 17 11.05 -11.03 -18.39
N TYR A 18 10.31 -11.49 -17.39
CA TYR A 18 10.78 -11.66 -16.01
C TYR A 18 10.15 -12.92 -15.42
N HIS A 19 10.70 -13.41 -14.31
CA HIS A 19 10.22 -14.62 -13.65
C HIS A 19 9.69 -14.30 -12.26
N LEU A 20 8.58 -14.94 -11.88
CA LEU A 20 8.04 -14.91 -10.54
C LEU A 20 8.20 -16.30 -9.93
N SER A 21 9.30 -16.53 -9.23
CA SER A 21 9.60 -17.84 -8.66
C SER A 21 8.67 -18.19 -7.49
N GLN A 22 8.50 -19.49 -7.24
CA GLN A 22 7.79 -20.01 -6.07
C GLN A 22 8.66 -21.04 -5.33
N PRO A 23 9.83 -20.63 -4.80
CA PRO A 23 10.78 -21.56 -4.19
C PRO A 23 10.30 -22.13 -2.85
N LEU A 24 9.29 -21.51 -2.22
CA LEU A 24 8.85 -21.82 -0.86
C LEU A 24 7.40 -22.31 -0.83
N GLN A 25 7.05 -23.09 0.20
CA GLN A 25 5.64 -23.48 0.43
C GLN A 25 4.78 -22.32 0.93
N ASP A 26 5.38 -21.37 1.66
CA ASP A 26 4.67 -20.18 2.14
C ASP A 26 4.58 -19.11 1.04
N GLY A 27 3.36 -18.88 0.54
CA GLY A 27 3.08 -17.89 -0.49
C GLY A 27 3.41 -16.44 -0.09
N ARG A 28 3.48 -16.12 1.22
CA ARG A 28 3.93 -14.81 1.70
C ARG A 28 5.41 -14.61 1.43
N LEU A 29 6.23 -15.61 1.75
CA LEU A 29 7.67 -15.54 1.50
C LEU A 29 7.98 -15.49 0.00
N ASN A 30 7.22 -16.23 -0.82
CA ASN A 30 7.32 -16.10 -2.28
C ASN A 30 7.02 -14.68 -2.79
N SER A 31 6.14 -13.93 -2.10
CA SER A 31 5.84 -12.55 -2.52
C SER A 31 7.03 -11.61 -2.31
N SER A 32 7.82 -11.80 -1.24
CA SER A 32 9.06 -11.05 -1.03
C SER A 32 10.15 -11.42 -2.04
N VAL A 33 10.25 -12.69 -2.43
CA VAL A 33 11.17 -13.12 -3.50
C VAL A 33 10.77 -12.49 -4.84
N ASN A 34 9.46 -12.51 -5.15
CA ASN A 34 8.94 -11.92 -6.38
C ASN A 34 9.15 -10.41 -6.46
N GLU A 35 9.03 -9.70 -5.34
CA GLU A 35 9.37 -8.28 -5.24
C GLU A 35 10.84 -8.03 -5.63
N GLU A 36 11.78 -8.80 -5.07
CA GLU A 36 13.20 -8.69 -5.40
C GLU A 36 13.49 -9.00 -6.89
N GLU A 37 12.83 -10.01 -7.46
CA GLU A 37 12.93 -10.34 -8.89
C GLU A 37 12.47 -9.19 -9.78
N ILE A 38 11.34 -8.54 -9.42
CA ILE A 38 10.83 -7.37 -10.14
C ILE A 38 11.81 -6.20 -10.03
N LEU A 39 12.29 -5.89 -8.82
CA LEU A 39 13.25 -4.80 -8.60
C LEU A 39 14.54 -5.01 -9.38
N ASN A 40 15.07 -6.23 -9.39
CA ASN A 40 16.24 -6.60 -10.19
C ASN A 40 16.02 -6.44 -11.70
N THR A 41 14.78 -6.62 -12.16
CA THR A 41 14.43 -6.46 -13.57
C THR A 41 14.39 -4.98 -13.98
N ILE A 42 13.94 -4.07 -13.10
CA ILE A 42 13.71 -2.66 -13.47
C ILE A 42 14.86 -1.71 -13.09
N LYS A 43 15.68 -2.05 -12.09
CA LYS A 43 16.69 -1.13 -11.52
C LYS A 43 17.77 -0.66 -12.50
N ASP A 44 18.09 -1.47 -13.51
CA ASP A 44 19.12 -1.15 -14.50
C ASP A 44 18.57 -0.32 -15.68
N TYR A 45 17.24 -0.21 -15.79
CA TYR A 45 16.53 0.48 -16.87
C TYR A 45 15.90 1.80 -16.44
N PHE A 46 15.59 1.94 -15.16
CA PHE A 46 14.91 3.11 -14.62
C PHE A 46 15.69 3.70 -13.44
N PRO A 47 15.76 5.04 -13.32
CA PRO A 47 16.37 5.70 -12.17
C PRO A 47 15.45 5.56 -10.96
N ILE A 48 15.53 4.42 -10.28
CA ILE A 48 14.77 4.13 -9.06
C ILE A 48 15.70 4.09 -7.85
N GLN A 49 15.17 4.44 -6.69
CA GLN A 49 15.78 4.23 -5.41
C GLN A 49 15.28 2.92 -4.81
N LEU A 50 16.23 2.02 -4.49
CA LEU A 50 15.95 0.79 -3.77
C LEU A 50 15.79 1.05 -2.26
N PRO A 51 14.90 0.30 -1.58
CA PRO A 51 14.59 0.52 -0.18
C PRO A 51 15.75 0.09 0.71
N LYS A 52 15.93 0.81 1.82
CA LYS A 52 16.68 0.29 2.96
C LYS A 52 15.81 -0.75 3.69
N ALA A 53 16.43 -1.51 4.59
CA ALA A 53 15.67 -2.46 5.41
C ALA A 53 14.54 -1.74 6.18
N ARG A 54 13.31 -2.27 6.06
CA ARG A 54 12.08 -1.78 6.72
C ARG A 54 11.56 -0.43 6.22
N GLU A 55 11.88 -0.05 4.99
CA GLU A 55 11.19 1.07 4.34
C GLU A 55 9.70 0.77 4.11
N TRP A 56 8.92 1.84 3.97
CA TRP A 56 7.46 1.78 3.82
C TRP A 56 7.01 1.80 2.36
N TRP A 57 7.93 1.59 1.44
CA TRP A 57 7.76 1.46 -0.01
C TRP A 57 8.81 0.45 -0.49
N ASP A 58 8.53 -0.19 -1.62
CA ASP A 58 9.38 -1.27 -2.16
C ASP A 58 10.35 -0.71 -3.21
N PHE A 59 10.00 0.40 -3.85
CA PHE A 59 10.94 1.30 -4.51
C PHE A 59 10.35 2.71 -4.55
N SER A 60 11.19 3.68 -4.89
CA SER A 60 10.75 5.04 -5.17
C SER A 60 11.51 5.64 -6.34
N PHE A 61 11.05 6.77 -6.84
CA PHE A 61 11.75 7.58 -7.83
C PHE A 61 11.35 9.05 -7.67
N GLU A 62 12.07 9.92 -8.35
CA GLU A 62 11.76 11.35 -8.40
C GLU A 62 11.45 11.77 -9.83
N GLU A 63 10.34 12.48 -10.02
CA GLU A 63 9.96 13.08 -11.30
C GLU A 63 9.51 14.52 -11.02
N ASN A 64 10.13 15.51 -11.68
CA ASN A 64 9.88 16.94 -11.46
C ASN A 64 9.98 17.39 -9.98
N ASP A 65 11.04 16.96 -9.28
CA ASP A 65 11.27 17.23 -7.84
C ASP A 65 10.17 16.70 -6.91
N ILE A 66 9.40 15.70 -7.36
CA ILE A 66 8.36 15.04 -6.58
C ILE A 66 8.81 13.61 -6.28
N PHE A 67 8.79 13.25 -5.01
CA PHE A 67 9.04 11.89 -4.53
C PHE A 67 7.83 10.98 -4.76
N TYR A 68 8.05 9.82 -5.39
CA TYR A 68 7.00 8.84 -5.69
C TYR A 68 7.30 7.49 -5.03
N PRO A 69 6.70 7.21 -3.86
CA PRO A 69 6.79 5.91 -3.21
C PRO A 69 5.85 4.90 -3.88
N VAL A 70 6.37 3.71 -4.16
CA VAL A 70 5.63 2.63 -4.81
C VAL A 70 5.73 1.35 -4.00
N ASN A 71 4.61 0.65 -3.85
CA ASN A 71 4.56 -0.70 -3.31
C ASN A 71 4.21 -1.70 -4.41
N ILE A 72 4.96 -2.78 -4.50
CA ILE A 72 4.75 -3.89 -5.41
C ILE A 72 3.78 -4.86 -4.76
N LYS A 73 2.74 -5.24 -5.52
CA LYS A 73 1.78 -6.26 -5.10
C LYS A 73 1.77 -7.39 -6.11
N THR A 74 2.48 -8.46 -5.79
CA THR A 74 2.37 -9.72 -6.53
C THR A 74 1.20 -10.53 -5.96
N THR A 75 0.16 -10.76 -6.75
CA THR A 75 -1.11 -11.30 -6.25
C THR A 75 -1.81 -12.17 -7.28
N THR A 76 -2.76 -13.00 -6.86
CA THR A 76 -3.67 -13.68 -7.80
C THR A 76 -4.88 -12.81 -8.17
N THR A 77 -4.97 -11.59 -7.60
CA THR A 77 -6.05 -10.58 -7.73
C THR A 77 -7.43 -10.98 -7.21
N LYS A 78 -7.67 -12.30 -7.02
CA LYS A 78 -8.96 -12.89 -6.64
C LYS A 78 -9.32 -12.70 -5.16
N THR A 79 -8.31 -12.61 -4.29
CA THR A 79 -8.45 -12.45 -2.85
C THR A 79 -8.00 -11.07 -2.38
N ALA A 80 -8.36 -10.73 -1.14
CA ALA A 80 -8.01 -9.45 -0.53
C ALA A 80 -6.57 -9.46 0.00
N ASP A 81 -5.72 -8.59 -0.53
CA ASP A 81 -4.35 -8.39 -0.05
C ASP A 81 -4.32 -7.35 1.05
N ASN A 82 -3.44 -7.54 2.04
CA ASN A 82 -3.14 -6.46 2.96
C ASN A 82 -2.33 -5.38 2.25
N LEU A 83 -2.77 -4.13 2.38
CA LEU A 83 -2.04 -3.02 1.79
C LEU A 83 -0.78 -2.67 2.58
N ASN A 84 -0.73 -2.93 3.89
CA ASN A 84 0.39 -2.60 4.78
C ASN A 84 0.89 -1.14 4.68
N CYS A 85 0.01 -0.22 4.28
CA CYS A 85 0.38 1.12 3.82
C CYS A 85 0.19 2.20 4.89
N LYS A 86 0.49 1.93 6.17
CA LYS A 86 0.26 2.90 7.26
C LYS A 86 1.00 4.21 7.02
N LEU A 87 2.29 4.18 6.70
CA LEU A 87 3.03 5.39 6.34
C LEU A 87 2.63 5.95 4.97
N GLY A 88 2.18 5.09 4.05
CA GLY A 88 1.57 5.51 2.78
C GLY A 88 0.30 6.36 2.96
N ILE A 89 -0.54 6.07 3.97
CA ILE A 89 -1.69 6.91 4.33
C ILE A 89 -1.22 8.30 4.75
N TYR A 90 -0.20 8.38 5.62
CA TYR A 90 0.36 9.66 6.04
C TYR A 90 0.92 10.44 4.85
N TYR A 91 1.73 9.81 4.00
CA TYR A 91 2.28 10.47 2.81
C TYR A 91 1.17 10.96 1.86
N ALA A 92 0.18 10.13 1.54
CA ALA A 92 -0.89 10.51 0.63
C ALA A 92 -1.77 11.65 1.18
N LEU A 93 -2.04 11.68 2.49
CA LEU A 93 -2.97 12.65 3.08
C LEU A 93 -2.30 13.91 3.64
N CYS A 94 -1.00 13.87 3.94
CA CYS A 94 -0.24 15.03 4.44
C CYS A 94 0.69 15.61 3.37
N GLY A 95 1.10 14.81 2.39
CA GLY A 95 2.08 15.15 1.37
C GLY A 95 3.49 15.41 1.91
N LEU A 96 3.78 14.86 3.10
CA LEU A 96 5.07 14.94 3.77
C LEU A 96 5.69 13.56 3.87
N VAL A 97 6.99 13.46 3.58
CA VAL A 97 7.77 12.24 3.84
C VAL A 97 7.78 11.97 5.35
N PRO A 98 7.36 10.79 5.82
CA PRO A 98 7.36 10.47 7.25
C PRO A 98 8.78 10.47 7.84
N GLU A 99 9.02 11.27 8.87
CA GLU A 99 10.28 11.26 9.67
C GLU A 99 10.26 10.20 10.78
N PHE A 100 9.34 9.23 10.69
CA PHE A 100 9.13 8.21 11.70
C PHE A 100 8.87 6.87 11.03
N ASN A 101 9.22 5.80 11.72
CA ASN A 101 9.10 4.43 11.21
C ASN A 101 7.69 3.87 11.39
N ASN A 102 7.45 2.71 10.77
CA ASN A 102 6.15 2.07 10.74
C ASN A 102 5.70 1.59 12.14
N GLU A 103 6.66 1.31 13.02
CA GLU A 103 6.49 0.87 14.40
C GLU A 103 5.97 1.95 15.36
N ILE A 104 5.82 3.20 14.90
CA ILE A 104 5.19 4.28 15.68
C ILE A 104 3.87 3.81 16.33
N ALA A 105 3.68 4.09 17.61
CA ALA A 105 2.43 3.77 18.31
C ALA A 105 1.23 4.42 17.60
N TRP A 106 0.09 3.71 17.52
CA TRP A 106 -1.11 4.19 16.83
C TRP A 106 -1.61 5.54 17.33
N GLU A 107 -1.56 5.78 18.65
CA GLU A 107 -1.92 7.07 19.25
C GLU A 107 -1.08 8.21 18.66
N LYS A 108 0.25 8.09 18.71
CA LYS A 108 1.18 9.10 18.18
C LYS A 108 1.04 9.26 16.67
N TYR A 109 0.79 8.17 15.96
CA TYR A 109 0.51 8.18 14.53
C TYR A 109 -0.75 9.01 14.21
N PHE A 110 -1.85 8.78 14.91
CA PHE A 110 -3.09 9.53 14.70
C PHE A 110 -2.92 11.02 15.04
N GLN A 111 -2.20 11.34 16.11
CA GLN A 111 -1.88 12.74 16.46
C GLN A 111 -1.10 13.44 15.34
N LYS A 112 -0.06 12.78 14.80
CA LYS A 112 0.73 13.31 13.66
C LYS A 112 -0.11 13.44 12.40
N LEU A 113 -0.81 12.37 12.02
CA LEU A 113 -1.69 12.36 10.84
C LEU A 113 -2.72 13.50 10.91
N HIS A 114 -3.36 13.70 12.06
CA HIS A 114 -4.33 14.77 12.26
C HIS A 114 -3.69 16.16 12.17
N LYS A 115 -2.51 16.35 12.80
CA LYS A 115 -1.79 17.63 12.81
C LYS A 115 -1.34 18.06 11.41
N ASP A 116 -0.87 17.12 10.60
CA ASP A 116 -0.22 17.39 9.32
C ASP A 116 -1.15 17.18 8.11
N LEU A 117 -2.42 16.84 8.37
CA LEU A 117 -3.42 16.56 7.34
C LEU A 117 -3.59 17.73 6.36
N GLY A 118 -3.53 17.45 5.06
CA GLY A 118 -3.79 18.45 4.02
C GLY A 118 -2.70 19.51 3.84
N LYS A 119 -1.52 19.36 4.47
CA LYS A 119 -0.39 20.29 4.25
C LYS A 119 0.07 20.35 2.80
N ASN A 120 0.02 19.21 2.11
CA ASN A 120 0.17 19.14 0.66
C ASN A 120 -0.80 18.06 0.12
N THR A 121 -1.72 18.48 -0.73
CA THR A 121 -2.82 17.65 -1.24
C THR A 121 -2.48 16.88 -2.50
N ASP A 122 -1.33 17.17 -3.12
CA ASP A 122 -0.99 16.76 -4.48
C ASP A 122 -0.07 15.53 -4.52
N ARG A 123 0.16 14.90 -3.36
CA ARG A 123 0.95 13.67 -3.23
C ARG A 123 0.06 12.44 -3.08
N ASP A 124 0.56 11.27 -3.45
CA ASP A 124 -0.16 10.02 -3.33
C ASP A 124 0.81 8.85 -3.10
N TYR A 125 0.27 7.70 -2.71
CA TYR A 125 1.01 6.46 -2.50
C TYR A 125 0.58 5.44 -3.55
N TYR A 126 1.54 4.90 -4.29
CA TYR A 126 1.26 4.14 -5.50
C TYR A 126 1.46 2.64 -5.29
N PHE A 127 0.74 1.86 -6.07
CA PHE A 127 0.83 0.42 -6.12
C PHE A 127 1.12 -0.02 -7.55
N LEU A 128 2.14 -0.86 -7.73
CA LEU A 128 2.39 -1.60 -8.94
C LEU A 128 1.88 -3.04 -8.73
N ILE A 129 0.81 -3.42 -9.41
CA ILE A 129 0.16 -4.70 -9.21
C ILE A 129 0.56 -5.65 -10.34
N ILE A 130 1.03 -6.84 -9.98
CA ILE A 130 1.42 -7.90 -10.90
C ILE A 130 0.57 -9.14 -10.60
N ASN A 131 -0.15 -9.64 -11.60
CA ASN A 131 -0.92 -10.87 -11.48
C ASN A 131 0.00 -12.10 -11.60
N LYS A 132 0.06 -12.92 -10.55
CA LYS A 132 0.84 -14.16 -10.51
C LYS A 132 0.38 -15.21 -11.53
N ASN A 133 -0.89 -15.17 -11.94
CA ASN A 133 -1.43 -16.11 -12.91
C ASN A 133 -1.16 -15.67 -14.36
N ASP A 134 -0.92 -14.39 -14.59
CA ASP A 134 -0.58 -13.81 -15.87
C ASP A 134 0.39 -12.65 -15.64
N PRO A 135 1.72 -12.89 -15.69
CA PRO A 135 2.71 -11.84 -15.45
C PRO A 135 2.68 -10.67 -16.43
N LYS A 136 1.90 -10.74 -17.52
CA LYS A 136 1.67 -9.58 -18.40
C LYS A 136 0.46 -8.76 -17.98
N ASP A 137 -0.39 -9.28 -17.11
CA ASP A 137 -1.45 -8.54 -16.45
C ASP A 137 -0.87 -7.70 -15.31
N ILE A 138 -0.42 -6.50 -15.69
CA ILE A 138 0.19 -5.50 -14.82
C ILE A 138 -0.64 -4.23 -14.91
N PHE A 139 -0.95 -3.65 -13.75
CA PHE A 139 -1.66 -2.38 -13.68
C PHE A 139 -1.23 -1.58 -12.46
N ILE A 140 -1.52 -0.29 -12.50
CA ILE A 140 -1.15 0.66 -11.46
C ILE A 140 -2.43 1.17 -10.81
N ASN A 141 -2.38 1.34 -9.49
CA ASN A 141 -3.37 2.13 -8.79
C ASN A 141 -2.67 3.01 -7.74
N SER A 142 -3.43 3.87 -7.07
CA SER A 142 -2.94 4.71 -5.99
C SER A 142 -3.90 4.68 -4.81
N LEU A 143 -3.43 5.06 -3.64
CA LEU A 143 -4.24 5.01 -2.43
C LEU A 143 -5.47 5.93 -2.52
N LYS A 144 -5.32 7.11 -3.13
CA LYS A 144 -6.46 8.01 -3.43
C LYS A 144 -7.34 7.50 -4.58
N GLY A 145 -6.77 6.68 -5.47
CA GLY A 145 -7.38 6.15 -6.69
C GLY A 145 -8.18 4.86 -6.52
N ILE A 146 -7.94 4.09 -5.45
CA ILE A 146 -8.63 2.82 -5.19
C ILE A 146 -10.16 3.02 -5.12
N GLN A 147 -10.92 2.13 -5.76
CA GLN A 147 -12.38 2.18 -5.76
C GLN A 147 -12.96 1.68 -4.44
N THR A 148 -12.46 0.55 -3.94
CA THR A 148 -12.96 -0.15 -2.75
C THR A 148 -11.83 -0.57 -1.81
N LEU A 149 -11.91 -0.11 -0.56
CA LEU A 149 -11.07 -0.57 0.54
C LEU A 149 -11.89 -1.47 1.47
N GLN A 150 -11.33 -2.61 1.85
CA GLN A 150 -11.94 -3.58 2.74
C GLN A 150 -11.36 -3.41 4.16
N PRO A 151 -12.16 -2.99 5.16
CA PRO A 151 -11.68 -2.84 6.52
C PRO A 151 -11.14 -4.15 7.09
N ASN A 152 -10.04 -4.10 7.85
CA ASN A 152 -9.41 -5.29 8.45
C ASN A 152 -8.89 -5.01 9.88
N GLY A 153 -9.60 -5.53 10.89
CA GLY A 153 -9.19 -5.42 12.29
C GLY A 153 -8.05 -6.36 12.70
N ASN A 154 -7.82 -7.45 11.95
CA ASN A 154 -6.76 -8.41 12.25
C ASN A 154 -5.39 -7.92 11.78
N ASN A 155 -5.34 -7.20 10.66
CA ASN A 155 -4.12 -6.58 10.16
C ASN A 155 -4.43 -5.22 9.53
N LEU A 156 -4.21 -4.16 10.32
CA LEU A 156 -4.40 -2.76 9.91
C LEU A 156 -3.41 -2.37 8.79
N PRO A 157 -3.71 -1.37 7.93
CA PRO A 157 -4.86 -0.47 8.04
C PRO A 157 -6.15 -1.01 7.40
N PHE A 158 -6.04 -1.75 6.31
CA PHE A 158 -7.15 -2.34 5.55
C PHE A 158 -6.59 -3.25 4.43
N GLN A 159 -7.48 -3.94 3.73
CA GLN A 159 -7.17 -4.79 2.59
C GLN A 159 -7.77 -4.23 1.29
N CYS A 160 -7.30 -4.77 0.17
CA CYS A 160 -7.80 -4.47 -1.17
C CYS A 160 -7.90 -5.76 -1.99
N LYS A 161 -9.04 -5.96 -2.66
CA LYS A 161 -9.16 -6.99 -3.71
C LYS A 161 -8.91 -6.33 -5.06
N TRP A 162 -7.78 -6.65 -5.68
CA TRP A 162 -7.32 -5.91 -6.86
C TRP A 162 -8.17 -6.10 -8.12
N ASP A 163 -8.86 -7.22 -8.28
CA ASP A 163 -9.84 -7.39 -9.38
C ASP A 163 -10.94 -6.33 -9.38
N ASN A 164 -11.33 -5.83 -8.19
CA ASN A 164 -12.34 -4.78 -8.06
C ASN A 164 -11.73 -3.37 -8.15
N ASN A 165 -10.42 -3.26 -8.37
CA ASN A 165 -9.66 -2.00 -8.26
C ASN A 165 -8.64 -1.89 -9.41
N ARG A 166 -9.04 -2.31 -10.61
CA ARG A 166 -8.21 -2.19 -11.82
C ARG A 166 -8.22 -0.78 -12.40
N GLU A 167 -9.32 -0.07 -12.21
CA GLU A 167 -9.49 1.32 -12.63
C GLU A 167 -9.19 2.28 -11.48
N ILE A 168 -8.67 3.45 -11.85
CA ILE A 168 -8.40 4.55 -10.93
C ILE A 168 -9.63 5.46 -10.88
N VAL A 169 -10.18 5.63 -9.69
CA VAL A 169 -11.25 6.60 -9.44
C VAL A 169 -10.64 7.97 -9.16
N GLN A 170 -11.06 8.98 -9.92
CA GLN A 170 -10.70 10.36 -9.62
C GLN A 170 -11.58 10.90 -8.49
N ARG A 171 -10.94 11.47 -7.49
CA ARG A 171 -11.58 12.17 -6.36
C ARG A 171 -10.79 13.43 -6.08
N ASP A 172 -11.47 14.44 -5.56
CA ASP A 172 -10.76 15.56 -4.93
C ASP A 172 -10.11 15.11 -3.61
N PHE A 173 -9.28 15.98 -3.04
CA PHE A 173 -8.57 15.66 -1.81
C PHE A 173 -9.52 15.26 -0.67
N ASP A 174 -10.63 16.01 -0.50
CA ASP A 174 -11.59 15.75 0.58
C ASP A 174 -12.31 14.41 0.40
N GLY A 175 -12.69 14.06 -0.83
CA GLY A 175 -13.27 12.77 -1.17
C GLY A 175 -12.30 11.62 -0.88
N SER A 176 -11.04 11.74 -1.30
CA SER A 176 -10.02 10.72 -1.01
C SER A 176 -9.72 10.61 0.48
N LYS A 177 -9.57 11.74 1.19
CA LYS A 177 -9.36 11.80 2.64
C LYS A 177 -10.49 11.09 3.37
N ASN A 178 -11.74 11.45 3.07
CA ASN A 178 -12.91 10.85 3.71
C ASN A 178 -13.02 9.36 3.40
N PHE A 179 -12.75 8.94 2.16
CA PHE A 179 -12.73 7.54 1.76
C PHE A 179 -11.70 6.71 2.56
N ILE A 180 -10.44 7.16 2.59
CA ILE A 180 -9.34 6.46 3.27
C ILE A 180 -9.56 6.42 4.78
N LEU A 181 -9.86 7.57 5.40
CA LEU A 181 -10.03 7.66 6.86
C LEU A 181 -11.28 6.92 7.33
N SER A 182 -12.37 6.89 6.55
CA SER A 182 -13.56 6.10 6.89
C SER A 182 -13.27 4.59 6.85
N ALA A 183 -12.49 4.12 5.87
CA ALA A 183 -12.06 2.73 5.84
C ALA A 183 -11.16 2.39 7.02
N LEU A 184 -10.18 3.25 7.34
CA LEU A 184 -9.31 3.09 8.50
C LEU A 184 -10.09 3.07 9.81
N ALA A 185 -11.04 3.98 10.01
CA ALA A 185 -11.89 4.03 11.19
C ALA A 185 -12.69 2.74 11.39
N LYS A 186 -13.24 2.17 10.30
CA LYS A 186 -13.92 0.86 10.35
C LYS A 186 -12.96 -0.26 10.77
N SER A 187 -11.72 -0.26 10.27
CA SER A 187 -10.72 -1.26 10.66
C SER A 187 -10.32 -1.15 12.13
N VAL A 188 -10.14 0.09 12.63
CA VAL A 188 -9.86 0.35 14.05
C VAL A 188 -11.02 -0.13 14.93
N LYS A 189 -12.27 0.11 14.52
CA LYS A 189 -13.45 -0.41 15.22
C LYS A 189 -13.46 -1.94 15.25
N LEU A 190 -13.16 -2.62 14.13
CA LEU A 190 -13.07 -4.07 14.09
C LEU A 190 -12.00 -4.60 15.07
N ARG A 191 -10.85 -3.93 15.16
CA ARG A 191 -9.81 -4.29 16.13
C ARG A 191 -10.26 -4.09 17.58
N ALA A 192 -10.93 -2.98 17.88
CA ALA A 192 -11.48 -2.71 19.20
C ALA A 192 -12.56 -3.74 19.60
N ASN A 193 -13.38 -4.20 18.65
CA ASN A 193 -14.39 -5.22 18.90
C ASN A 193 -13.77 -6.54 19.39
N ILE A 194 -12.58 -6.92 18.92
CA ILE A 194 -11.87 -8.11 19.41
C ILE A 194 -11.62 -7.99 20.92
N TYR A 195 -11.15 -6.82 21.37
CA TYR A 195 -10.95 -6.54 22.79
C TYR A 195 -12.26 -6.61 23.58
N LEU A 196 -13.33 -5.98 23.06
CA LEU A 196 -14.64 -5.98 23.72
C LEU A 196 -15.20 -7.40 23.87
N THR A 197 -15.16 -8.21 22.81
CA THR A 197 -15.63 -9.60 22.85
C THR A 197 -14.79 -10.46 23.77
N PHE A 198 -13.46 -10.29 23.78
CA PHE A 198 -12.60 -11.03 24.71
C PHE A 198 -12.93 -10.68 26.16
N LYS A 199 -13.09 -9.38 26.47
CA LYS A 199 -13.48 -8.92 27.80
C LYS A 199 -14.85 -9.43 28.24
N GLU A 200 -15.80 -9.56 27.31
CA GLU A 200 -17.13 -10.11 27.59
C GLU A 200 -17.09 -11.59 27.96
N VAL A 201 -16.24 -12.38 27.27
CA VAL A 201 -16.16 -13.84 27.46
C VAL A 201 -15.20 -14.24 28.58
N PHE A 202 -14.09 -13.51 28.74
CA PHE A 202 -12.97 -13.79 29.65
C PHE A 202 -12.72 -12.62 30.60
N GLY A 203 -13.81 -12.04 31.13
CA GLY A 203 -13.77 -10.83 31.96
C GLY A 203 -12.93 -10.97 33.22
N GLU A 204 -12.79 -12.19 33.74
CA GLU A 204 -12.00 -12.53 34.92
C GLU A 204 -10.50 -12.19 34.81
N PHE A 205 -9.98 -11.99 33.59
CA PHE A 205 -8.59 -11.57 33.36
C PHE A 205 -8.39 -10.05 33.36
N PHE A 206 -9.44 -9.26 33.61
CA PHE A 206 -9.41 -7.79 33.64
C PHE A 206 -9.67 -7.19 35.03
N GLU A 207 -9.61 -8.03 36.08
CA GLU A 207 -9.69 -7.62 37.49
C GLU A 207 -8.38 -7.00 38.00
#